data_AF-A0A3M1MK88-F1
#
_entry.id   AF-A0A3M1MK88-F1
#
_cell.length_a   1.000
_cell.length_b   1.000
_cell.length_c   1.000
_cell.angle_alpha   90.00
_cell.angle_beta   90.00
_cell.angle_gamma   90.00
#
_symmetry.space_group_name_H-M   'P 1'
#
loop_
_entity.id
_entity.type
_entity.pdbx_description
1 polymer ?
#
loop_
_entity_poly.entity_id
_entity_poly.type
_entity_poly.pdbx_seq_one_letter_code
_entity_poly.pdbx_strand_id
1 'polypeptide(L)' 'MVARVHHGEDRVPIPPADAQTFITVCSYCIVGCGYKVYKWPVGQEGGLAPDQNALGVDLSQQQRELSGHWFSPAM' A
#
# COMPACT_ATOMS: atom_id res chain seq x y z
N MET A 1 -21.86 4.17 21.60
CA MET A 1 -22.03 4.23 20.13
C MET A 1 -20.66 4.43 19.51
N VAL A 2 -20.08 3.41 18.88
CA VAL A 2 -18.80 3.55 18.17
C VAL A 2 -19.13 3.97 16.75
N ALA A 3 -18.65 5.15 16.32
CA ALA A 3 -18.76 5.57 14.94
C ALA A 3 -17.92 4.62 14.08
N ARG A 4 -18.55 3.93 13.14
CA ARG A 4 -17.86 3.12 12.12
C ARG A 4 -17.46 4.06 10.99
N VAL A 5 -16.16 4.18 10.76
CA VAL A 5 -15.64 4.81 9.55
C VAL A 5 -15.78 3.78 8.43
N HIS A 6 -16.60 4.10 7.44
CA HIS A 6 -16.77 3.29 6.24
C HIS A 6 -15.99 3.95 5.11
N HIS A 7 -15.00 3.24 4.57
CA HIS A 7 -14.39 3.58 3.29
C HIS A 7 -15.35 3.10 2.19
N GLY A 8 -15.65 3.97 1.22
CA GLY A 8 -16.63 3.70 0.17
C GLY A 8 -16.04 2.95 -1.03
N GLU A 9 -14.72 2.74 -1.03
CA GLU A 9 -13.96 2.14 -2.11
C GLU A 9 -13.75 0.64 -1.88
N ASP A 10 -14.03 -0.16 -2.91
CA ASP A 10 -13.82 -1.62 -2.87
C ASP A 10 -12.39 -2.04 -3.24
N ARG A 11 -11.54 -1.10 -3.67
CA ARG A 11 -10.15 -1.36 -4.08
C ARG A 11 -9.24 -0.17 -3.78
N VAL A 12 -7.95 -0.47 -3.63
CA VAL A 12 -6.89 0.55 -3.51
C VAL A 12 -5.96 0.44 -4.73
N PRO A 13 -5.50 1.56 -5.30
CA PRO A 13 -4.53 1.56 -6.41
C PRO A 13 -3.26 0.77 -6.10
N ILE A 14 -2.79 0.00 -7.08
CA ILE A 14 -1.56 -0.81 -6.94
C ILE A 14 -0.35 0.06 -7.31
N PRO A 15 0.70 0.14 -6.48
CA PRO A 15 1.94 0.81 -6.86
C PRO A 15 2.61 0.05 -8.01
N PRO A 16 2.88 0.68 -9.17
CA PRO A 16 3.55 0.03 -10.28
C PRO A 16 5.00 -0.35 -9.94
N ALA A 17 5.56 -1.34 -10.64
CA ALA A 17 6.90 -1.86 -10.36
C ALA A 17 8.02 -0.79 -10.39
N ASP A 18 7.82 0.28 -11.16
CA ASP A 18 8.75 1.41 -11.30
C ASP A 18 8.40 2.63 -10.41
N ALA A 19 7.50 2.47 -9.44
CA ALA A 19 7.13 3.54 -8.51
C ALA A 19 8.37 4.11 -7.79
N GLN A 20 8.43 5.44 -7.69
CA GLN A 20 9.46 6.11 -6.90
C GLN A 20 9.30 5.72 -5.43
N THR A 21 10.42 5.36 -4.80
CA THR A 21 10.43 4.87 -3.41
C THR A 21 11.18 5.83 -2.51
N PHE A 22 10.56 6.16 -1.38
CA PHE A 22 11.16 6.98 -0.32
C PHE A 22 11.06 6.24 1.01
N ILE A 23 12.02 6.47 1.88
CA ILE A 23 11.92 6.07 3.28
C ILE A 23 11.63 7.31 4.12
N THR A 24 10.60 7.22 4.94
CA THR A 24 10.24 8.26 5.91
C THR A 24 10.03 7.65 7.29
N VAL A 25 9.95 8.50 8.30
CA VAL A 25 9.59 8.13 9.66
C VAL A 25 8.18 8.59 9.97
N CYS A 26 7.52 7.87 10.90
CA CYS A 26 6.23 8.25 11.45
C CYS A 26 6.27 9.70 11.96
N SER A 27 5.32 10.54 11.52
CA SER A 27 5.24 11.94 11.95
C SER A 27 4.69 12.12 13.38
N TYR A 28 4.43 11.03 14.09
CA TYR A 28 3.75 11.03 15.39
C TYR A 28 4.69 10.70 16.54
N CYS A 29 4.48 9.58 17.24
CA CYS A 29 5.11 9.33 18.52
C CYS A 29 6.64 9.13 18.42
N ILE A 30 7.29 9.23 19.58
CA ILE A 30 8.76 9.15 19.74
C ILE A 30 9.40 7.87 19.21
N VAL A 31 8.62 6.81 18.98
CA VAL A 31 9.13 5.53 18.44
C VAL A 31 9.69 5.72 17.03
N GLY A 32 9.12 6.64 16.24
CA GLY A 32 9.65 6.96 14.91
C GLY A 32 9.65 5.76 13.95
N CYS A 33 8.56 4.97 13.92
CA CYS A 33 8.46 3.80 13.04
C CYS A 33 8.79 4.17 11.59
N GLY A 34 9.60 3.34 10.92
CA GLY A 34 9.96 3.54 9.52
C GLY A 34 8.84 3.14 8.57
N TYR A 35 8.63 3.95 7.53
CA TYR A 35 7.68 3.71 6.45
C TYR A 35 8.39 3.77 5.10
N LYS A 36 7.98 2.89 4.19
CA LYS A 36 8.32 2.98 2.77
C LYS A 36 7.14 3.62 2.05
N VAL A 37 7.39 4.71 1.34
CA VAL A 37 6.38 5.45 0.57
C VAL A 37 6.62 5.19 -0.90
N TYR A 38 5.59 4.72 -1.59
CA TYR A 38 5.56 4.55 -3.04
C TYR A 38 4.84 5.75 -3.66
N LYS A 39 5.44 6.37 -4.67
CA LYS A 39 4.88 7.51 -5.39
C LYS A 39 4.97 7.29 -6.90
N TRP A 40 3.87 7.54 -7.59
CA TRP A 40 3.78 7.42 -9.04
C TRP A 40 2.78 8.46 -9.60
N PRO A 41 2.75 8.69 -10.92
CA PRO A 41 1.83 9.65 -11.53
C PRO A 41 0.37 9.22 -11.40
N VAL A 42 -0.53 10.18 -11.18
CA VAL A 42 -1.97 9.94 -11.13
C VAL A 42 -2.47 9.33 -12.45
N GLY A 43 -3.37 8.36 -12.37
CA GLY A 43 -3.92 7.64 -13.52
C GLY A 43 -3.05 6.48 -14.02
N GLN A 44 -1.90 6.25 -13.39
CA GLN A 44 -1.09 5.04 -13.57
C GLN A 44 -1.25 4.13 -12.36
N GLU A 45 -1.28 2.81 -12.58
CA GLU A 45 -1.35 1.80 -11.53
C GLU A 45 -0.58 0.55 -12.00
N GLY A 46 -0.07 -0.22 -11.04
CA GLY A 46 0.53 -1.52 -11.27
C GLY A 46 -0.49 -2.61 -11.58
N GLY A 47 0.01 -3.77 -11.95
CA GLY A 47 -0.78 -4.97 -12.22
C GLY A 47 -0.74 -5.99 -11.09
N LEU A 48 -1.59 -7.02 -11.21
CA LEU A 48 -1.69 -8.09 -10.22
C LEU A 48 -0.49 -9.05 -10.25
N ALA A 49 0.16 -9.19 -11.41
CA ALA A 49 1.30 -10.09 -11.57
C ALA A 49 2.53 -9.58 -10.80
N PRO A 50 3.40 -10.48 -10.28
CA PRO A 50 4.55 -10.10 -9.46
C PRO A 50 5.51 -9.08 -10.08
N ASP A 51 5.69 -9.12 -11.41
CA ASP A 51 6.56 -8.23 -12.16
C ASP A 51 5.91 -6.87 -12.50
N GLN A 52 4.63 -6.70 -12.17
CA GLN A 52 3.84 -5.51 -12.50
C GLN A 52 3.54 -4.62 -11.29
N ASN A 53 3.99 -4.98 -10.09
CA ASN A 53 3.77 -4.19 -8.88
C ASN A 53 5.02 -4.05 -8.01
N ALA A 54 5.07 -2.95 -7.24
CA ALA A 54 6.22 -2.63 -6.39
C ALA A 54 6.39 -3.54 -5.16
N LEU A 55 5.43 -4.43 -4.90
CA LEU A 55 5.48 -5.40 -3.80
C LEU A 55 6.12 -6.72 -4.24
N GLY A 56 6.21 -6.99 -5.54
CA GLY A 56 6.87 -8.18 -6.08
C GLY A 56 6.08 -9.48 -5.85
N VAL A 57 4.75 -9.41 -5.72
CA VAL A 57 3.90 -10.57 -5.38
C VAL A 57 2.68 -10.70 -6.29
N ASP A 58 2.10 -11.90 -6.32
CA ASP A 58 0.83 -12.15 -7.01
C ASP A 58 -0.34 -11.64 -6.16
N LEU A 59 -0.93 -10.53 -6.58
CA LEU A 59 -2.07 -9.88 -5.93
C LEU A 59 -3.42 -10.42 -6.43
N SER A 60 -3.44 -11.37 -7.37
CA SER A 60 -4.67 -12.08 -7.75
C SER A 60 -5.12 -13.07 -6.68
N GLN A 61 -4.22 -13.43 -5.76
CA GLN A 61 -4.46 -14.33 -4.65
C GLN A 61 -4.65 -13.57 -3.34
N GLN A 62 -5.43 -14.16 -2.44
CA GLN A 62 -5.56 -13.66 -1.08
C GLN A 62 -4.20 -13.72 -0.37
N GLN A 63 -3.76 -12.59 0.17
CA GLN A 63 -2.52 -12.53 0.91
C GLN A 63 -2.67 -13.19 2.28
N ARG A 64 -1.60 -13.86 2.72
CA ARG A 64 -1.50 -14.45 4.06
C ARG A 64 -1.55 -13.36 5.14
N GLU A 65 -2.00 -13.71 6.33
CA GLU A 65 -1.91 -12.83 7.48
C GLU A 65 -0.47 -12.37 7.72
N LEU A 66 -0.32 -11.10 8.14
CA LEU A 66 0.98 -10.46 8.42
C LEU A 66 2.01 -10.55 7.27
N SER A 67 1.55 -10.68 6.03
CA SER A 67 2.43 -10.80 4.85
C SER A 67 3.30 -9.58 4.58
N GLY A 68 2.89 -8.38 5.01
CA GLY A 68 3.55 -7.13 4.64
C GLY A 68 3.31 -6.71 3.17
N HIS A 69 2.48 -7.46 2.43
CA HIS A 69 2.18 -7.20 1.01
C HIS A 69 0.77 -6.62 0.80
N TRP A 70 0.25 -5.90 1.80
CA TRP A 70 -1.06 -5.24 1.75
C TRP A 70 -1.04 -3.97 2.60
N PHE A 71 -1.84 -2.98 2.20
CA PHE A 71 -2.03 -1.70 2.90
C PHE A 71 -3.50 -1.31 2.91
N SER A 72 -3.93 -0.64 3.99
CA SER A 72 -5.31 -0.18 4.17
C SER A 72 -5.58 1.15 3.46
N PRO A 73 -6.83 1.54 3.19
CA PRO A 73 -7.17 2.84 2.59
C PRO A 73 -6.67 4.09 3.35
N ALA A 74 -6.31 3.96 4.62
CA ALA A 74 -5.80 5.05 5.45
C ALA A 74 -4.26 5.16 5.47
N MET A 75 -3.55 4.28 4.76
CA MET A 75 -2.10 4.34 4.53
C MET A 75 -1.81 5.32 3.38
#